data_AF-A0A8I3A973-F1
#
_entry.id   AF-A0A8I3A973-F1
#
_cell.length_a   1.000
_cell.length_b   1.000
_cell.length_c   1.000
_cell.angle_alpha   90.00
_cell.angle_beta   90.00
_cell.angle_gamma   90.00
#
_symmetry.space_group_name_H-M   'P 1'
#
loop_
_entity.id
_entity.type
_entity.pdbx_description
1 polymer ?
#
loop_
_entity_poly.entity_id
_entity_poly.type
_entity_poly.pdbx_seq_one_letter_code
_entity_poly.pdbx_strand_id
1 'polypeptide(L)'
;MASQKTATESDVPVKQVNNILQNLRGEHFRHVRNVQGNSLSSTSLSHAHNQPTLPINLIYPSPAPTTSPSWVPGPNPPRSWRSPATSTPSSTLLPGEAKSGVNITNTTAWRERALLPLFSADVTSSSGSARSRLIYPDPGPIPQLTLLCLQLIRSTVPGTDLAEVVPYMPPHLRRALLRYTATHAPLSQTELDALCQGTTHVDTELIIVGPHNILRASLFRKTNHDDLNELDRKDNPPGESWDVVPMQDNEPLALRSLAILSSRLSAATMLAFPPTITHLALIHMPNRISLQRLPTICPLLVFLDLSYNAWLYTVQPVDRGTPMLEEVEWGKLRRLEVIGLRECPVTTKVLLGLNRGRWEDVRVIQ
;
A
#
# COMPACT_ATOMS: atom_id res chain seq x y z
N MET A 1 -60.45 -20.08 5.96
CA MET A 1 -59.78 -19.32 7.02
C MET A 1 -58.69 -18.49 6.37
N ALA A 2 -58.91 -17.18 6.22
CA ALA A 2 -58.02 -16.25 5.53
C ALA A 2 -57.51 -15.21 6.53
N SER A 3 -56.20 -15.12 6.72
CA SER A 3 -55.55 -14.10 7.55
C SER A 3 -55.18 -12.89 6.70
N GLN A 4 -55.80 -11.74 7.00
CA GLN A 4 -55.38 -10.43 6.50
C GLN A 4 -54.15 -9.96 7.27
N LYS A 5 -53.15 -9.47 6.52
CA LYS A 5 -51.90 -8.88 7.02
C LYS A 5 -52.06 -7.36 6.98
N THR A 6 -52.20 -6.74 8.15
CA THR A 6 -52.26 -5.28 8.32
C THR A 6 -50.85 -4.69 8.21
N ALA A 7 -50.63 -3.83 7.21
CA ALA A 7 -49.40 -3.06 7.04
C ALA A 7 -49.43 -1.82 7.94
N THR A 8 -48.37 -1.60 8.71
CA THR A 8 -48.20 -0.49 9.65
C THR A 8 -47.85 0.80 8.92
N GLU A 9 -48.73 1.79 9.08
CA GLU A 9 -48.80 3.09 8.40
C GLU A 9 -47.96 4.17 9.12
N SER A 10 -46.68 3.91 9.43
CA SER A 10 -45.84 4.88 10.17
C SER A 10 -44.51 5.25 9.53
N ASP A 11 -44.19 4.69 8.35
CA ASP A 11 -42.85 4.83 7.73
C ASP A 11 -42.81 5.79 6.52
N VAL A 12 -43.94 6.42 6.22
CA VAL A 12 -44.12 7.35 5.10
C VAL A 12 -43.50 8.75 5.34
N PRO A 13 -43.55 9.37 6.55
CA PRO A 13 -43.10 10.76 6.69
C PRO A 13 -41.57 10.93 6.63
N VAL A 14 -40.79 9.93 7.05
CA VAL A 14 -39.31 10.03 7.10
C VAL A 14 -38.69 10.02 5.70
N LYS A 15 -39.25 9.21 4.78
CA LYS A 15 -38.81 9.18 3.38
C LYS A 15 -39.15 10.48 2.64
N GLN A 16 -40.23 11.16 3.03
CA GLN A 16 -40.63 12.43 2.46
C GLN A 16 -39.67 13.56 2.84
N VAL A 17 -39.23 13.62 4.10
CA VAL A 17 -38.25 14.62 4.56
C VAL A 17 -36.89 14.41 3.88
N ASN A 18 -36.42 13.17 3.73
CA ASN A 18 -35.17 12.88 3.04
C ASN A 18 -35.21 13.27 1.55
N ASN A 19 -36.35 13.06 0.87
CA ASN A 19 -36.55 13.54 -0.51
C ASN A 19 -36.55 15.07 -0.60
N ILE A 20 -37.17 15.76 0.35
CA ILE A 20 -37.18 17.24 0.39
C ILE A 20 -35.76 17.78 0.59
N LEU A 21 -34.96 17.17 1.49
CA LEU A 21 -33.58 17.58 1.73
C LEU A 21 -32.66 17.30 0.53
N GLN A 22 -32.83 16.18 -0.16
CA GLN A 22 -32.09 15.90 -1.40
C GLN A 22 -32.45 16.91 -2.51
N ASN A 23 -33.73 17.25 -2.66
CA ASN A 23 -34.16 18.24 -3.65
C ASN A 23 -33.62 19.64 -3.34
N LEU A 24 -33.67 20.09 -2.08
CA LEU A 24 -33.14 21.39 -1.68
C LEU A 24 -31.62 21.51 -1.91
N ARG A 25 -30.86 20.44 -1.63
CA ARG A 25 -29.42 20.41 -1.92
C ARG A 25 -29.13 20.46 -3.42
N GLY A 26 -29.93 19.76 -4.22
CA GLY A 26 -29.82 19.79 -5.68
C GLY A 26 -30.14 21.15 -6.27
N GLU A 27 -31.14 21.86 -5.73
CA GLU A 27 -31.55 23.17 -6.21
C GLU A 27 -30.53 24.26 -5.89
N HIS A 28 -29.97 24.26 -4.67
CA HIS A 28 -28.91 25.20 -4.30
C HIS A 28 -27.69 25.06 -5.23
N PHE A 29 -27.30 23.83 -5.60
CA PHE A 29 -26.21 23.60 -6.54
C PHE A 29 -26.49 24.18 -7.94
N ARG A 30 -27.74 24.08 -8.42
CA ARG A 30 -28.16 24.65 -9.70
C ARG A 30 -28.22 26.18 -9.65
N HIS A 31 -28.71 26.75 -8.54
CA HIS A 31 -28.79 28.19 -8.34
C HIS A 31 -27.40 28.82 -8.30
N VAL A 32 -26.44 28.23 -7.59
CA VAL A 32 -25.04 28.68 -7.56
C VAL A 32 -24.42 28.65 -8.96
N ARG A 33 -24.69 27.61 -9.76
CA ARG A 33 -24.23 27.54 -11.16
C ARG A 33 -24.85 28.62 -12.05
N ASN A 34 -26.14 28.90 -11.89
CA ASN A 34 -26.83 29.92 -12.68
C ASN A 34 -26.40 31.35 -12.30
N VAL A 35 -26.23 31.64 -11.01
CA VAL A 35 -25.74 32.95 -10.53
C VAL A 35 -24.30 33.21 -10.97
N GLN A 36 -23.47 32.16 -11.08
CA GLN A 36 -22.10 32.28 -11.57
C GLN A 36 -22.01 32.57 -13.08
N GLY A 37 -23.12 32.57 -13.84
CA GLY A 37 -23.17 33.14 -15.20
C GLY A 37 -22.23 32.51 -16.24
N ASN A 38 -21.65 31.34 -15.95
CA ASN A 38 -20.64 30.73 -16.81
C ASN A 38 -21.30 30.04 -18.01
N SER A 39 -21.54 30.83 -19.04
CA SER A 39 -21.81 30.38 -20.40
C SER A 39 -20.66 29.50 -20.90
N LEU A 40 -21.03 28.37 -21.48
CA LEU A 40 -20.16 27.29 -21.91
C LEU A 40 -19.05 27.77 -22.85
N SER A 41 -17.79 27.65 -22.40
CA SER A 41 -16.62 27.40 -23.24
C SER A 41 -15.52 26.74 -22.41
N SER A 42 -15.26 25.46 -22.72
CA SER A 42 -13.95 24.80 -22.82
C SER A 42 -12.86 25.00 -21.75
N THR A 43 -12.24 23.86 -21.38
CA THR A 43 -10.94 23.66 -20.67
C THR A 43 -10.87 23.81 -19.14
N SER A 44 -10.73 22.64 -18.49
CA SER A 44 -9.94 22.38 -17.26
C SER A 44 -9.96 23.42 -16.12
N LEU A 45 -11.00 23.35 -15.28
CA LEU A 45 -11.07 24.03 -13.98
C LEU A 45 -10.58 23.14 -12.82
N SER A 46 -9.43 22.48 -12.98
CA SER A 46 -8.85 21.64 -11.92
C SER A 46 -7.86 22.38 -11.01
N HIS A 47 -7.68 23.69 -11.15
CA HIS A 47 -6.59 24.45 -10.48
C HIS A 47 -7.02 25.64 -9.60
N ALA A 48 -8.30 25.80 -9.25
CA ALA A 48 -8.76 26.97 -8.50
C ALA A 48 -8.57 26.94 -6.96
N HIS A 49 -8.11 25.83 -6.36
CA HIS A 49 -8.04 25.70 -4.88
C HIS A 49 -6.66 25.94 -4.24
N ASN A 50 -5.62 26.26 -5.02
CA ASN A 50 -4.29 26.63 -4.51
C ASN A 50 -3.83 28.01 -5.02
N GLN A 51 -4.77 28.93 -5.25
CA GLN A 51 -4.40 30.34 -5.42
C GLN A 51 -4.13 30.91 -4.02
N PRO A 52 -2.95 31.52 -3.76
CA PRO A 52 -2.71 32.21 -2.50
C PRO A 52 -3.80 33.27 -2.30
N THR A 53 -4.43 33.28 -1.14
CA THR A 53 -5.54 34.18 -0.77
C THR A 53 -5.14 35.66 -0.66
N LEU A 54 -3.88 35.99 -0.99
CA LEU A 54 -3.38 37.35 -1.06
C LEU A 54 -2.85 37.62 -2.47
N PRO A 55 -3.38 38.62 -3.20
CA PRO A 55 -2.77 39.05 -4.45
C PRO A 55 -1.36 39.53 -4.14
N ILE A 56 -0.36 38.84 -4.72
CA ILE A 56 1.09 39.10 -4.57
C ILE A 56 1.45 40.58 -4.79
N ASN A 57 0.63 41.27 -5.58
CA ASN A 57 0.74 42.69 -5.94
C ASN A 57 0.63 43.64 -4.72
N LEU A 58 0.12 43.17 -3.57
CA LEU A 58 0.06 43.96 -2.33
C LEU A 58 1.34 43.87 -1.49
N ILE A 59 2.15 42.82 -1.66
CA ILE A 59 3.37 42.60 -0.88
C ILE A 59 4.58 43.23 -1.58
N TYR A 60 4.57 43.26 -2.92
CA TYR A 60 5.63 43.87 -3.72
C TYR A 60 5.01 44.86 -4.72
N PRO A 61 5.06 46.19 -4.45
CA PRO A 61 4.71 47.17 -5.46
C PRO A 61 5.70 47.06 -6.63
N SER A 62 5.24 46.57 -7.77
CA SER A 62 6.04 46.47 -8.99
C SER A 62 6.42 47.88 -9.47
N PRO A 63 7.71 48.22 -9.56
CA PRO A 63 8.13 49.34 -10.40
C PRO A 63 7.84 49.02 -11.88
N ALA A 64 7.64 50.09 -12.65
CA ALA A 64 7.27 50.14 -14.06
C ALA A 64 8.09 49.21 -14.99
N PRO A 65 7.58 48.89 -16.20
CA PRO A 65 8.22 47.95 -17.13
C PRO A 65 9.51 48.52 -17.71
N THR A 66 10.63 48.28 -17.03
CA THR A 66 11.97 48.39 -17.61
C THR A 66 12.46 46.99 -17.94
N THR A 67 12.68 46.74 -19.23
CA THR A 67 13.61 45.77 -19.83
C THR A 67 13.91 44.51 -19.00
N SER A 68 13.38 43.38 -19.50
CA SER A 68 13.70 42.02 -19.07
C SER A 68 15.13 41.87 -18.54
N PRO A 69 15.33 41.53 -17.25
CA PRO A 69 16.66 41.32 -16.71
C PRO A 69 17.25 40.09 -17.39
N SER A 70 18.37 40.28 -18.10
CA SER A 70 19.19 39.16 -18.56
C SER A 70 19.62 38.38 -17.32
N TRP A 71 19.16 37.15 -17.20
CA TRP A 71 19.65 36.22 -16.19
C TRP A 71 21.15 36.03 -16.42
N VAL A 72 21.96 36.74 -15.64
CA VAL A 72 23.38 36.45 -15.53
C VAL A 72 23.46 35.17 -14.69
N PRO A 73 23.92 34.04 -15.25
CA PRO A 73 24.08 32.83 -14.47
C PRO A 73 25.06 33.12 -13.33
N GLY A 74 24.57 32.98 -12.09
CA GLY A 74 25.41 33.10 -10.91
C GLY A 74 26.56 32.08 -10.94
N PRO A 75 27.63 32.32 -10.15
CA PRO A 75 28.74 31.39 -10.05
C PRO A 75 28.24 30.00 -9.66
N ASN A 76 28.78 28.97 -10.31
CA ASN A 76 28.46 27.59 -9.99
C ASN A 76 28.61 27.34 -8.48
N PRO A 77 27.68 26.62 -7.83
CA PRO A 77 27.78 26.35 -6.41
C PRO A 77 29.09 25.63 -6.08
N PRO A 78 29.68 25.91 -4.90
CA PRO A 78 30.96 25.35 -4.51
C PRO A 78 30.94 23.82 -4.51
N ARG A 79 32.07 23.21 -4.89
CA ARG A 79 32.23 21.76 -5.06
C ARG A 79 31.91 20.96 -3.79
N SER A 80 31.98 21.60 -2.61
CA SER A 80 31.60 21.05 -1.32
C SER A 80 30.09 20.84 -1.12
N TRP A 81 29.24 21.50 -1.93
CA TRP A 81 27.77 21.34 -1.88
C TRP A 81 27.27 20.27 -2.85
N ARG A 82 28.14 19.77 -3.73
CA ARG A 82 27.89 18.54 -4.45
C ARG A 82 28.21 17.43 -3.49
N SER A 83 27.18 16.85 -2.87
CA SER A 83 27.29 15.57 -2.16
C SER A 83 28.15 14.64 -3.02
N PRO A 84 29.11 13.89 -2.46
CA PRO A 84 29.90 12.95 -3.23
C PRO A 84 28.92 12.08 -3.98
N ALA A 85 28.91 12.19 -5.31
CA ALA A 85 28.07 11.39 -6.16
C ALA A 85 28.35 9.95 -5.75
N THR A 86 27.34 9.28 -5.17
CA THR A 86 27.30 7.83 -5.11
C THR A 86 27.58 7.38 -6.53
N SER A 87 28.79 6.88 -6.73
CA SER A 87 29.30 6.40 -7.99
C SER A 87 28.22 5.52 -8.63
N THR A 88 27.59 6.03 -9.68
CA THR A 88 26.89 5.20 -10.66
C THR A 88 27.88 4.13 -11.09
N PRO A 89 27.63 2.82 -10.84
CA PRO A 89 28.48 1.79 -11.39
C PRO A 89 28.29 1.82 -12.90
N SER A 90 29.29 2.38 -13.59
CA SER A 90 29.42 2.25 -15.03
C SER A 90 29.51 0.76 -15.34
N SER A 91 28.47 0.28 -16.03
CA SER A 91 28.34 -1.06 -16.59
C SER A 91 29.41 -1.30 -17.65
N THR A 92 30.62 -1.63 -17.23
CA THR A 92 31.62 -2.35 -18.03
C THR A 92 32.24 -3.38 -17.10
N LEU A 93 31.51 -4.48 -16.92
CA LEU A 93 31.96 -5.65 -16.18
C LEU A 93 33.11 -6.31 -16.95
N LEU A 94 34.32 -6.16 -16.42
CA LEU A 94 35.40 -7.11 -16.68
C LEU A 94 35.06 -8.44 -15.98
N PRO A 95 35.03 -9.58 -16.69
CA PRO A 95 34.79 -10.88 -16.08
C PRO A 95 36.07 -11.31 -15.37
N GLY A 96 36.17 -11.14 -14.04
CA GLY A 96 37.41 -11.53 -13.36
C GLY A 96 37.46 -11.58 -11.84
N GLU A 97 36.67 -10.80 -11.09
CA GLU A 97 36.86 -10.71 -9.63
C GLU A 97 35.55 -10.69 -8.83
N ALA A 98 34.81 -11.80 -8.87
CA ALA A 98 33.72 -12.08 -7.94
C ALA A 98 34.27 -12.75 -6.67
N LYS A 99 34.90 -11.99 -5.76
CA LYS A 99 35.36 -12.50 -4.45
C LYS A 99 34.84 -11.75 -3.23
N SER A 100 34.01 -10.72 -3.41
CA SER A 100 33.24 -10.16 -2.30
C SER A 100 31.79 -10.59 -2.48
N GLY A 101 31.36 -11.58 -1.70
CA GLY A 101 29.97 -12.05 -1.62
C GLY A 101 29.04 -11.02 -0.98
N VAL A 102 29.10 -9.78 -1.45
CA VAL A 102 28.17 -8.71 -1.06
C VAL A 102 26.80 -9.16 -1.54
N ASN A 103 25.88 -9.34 -0.59
CA ASN A 103 24.52 -9.73 -0.87
C ASN A 103 23.77 -8.56 -1.54
N ILE A 104 23.87 -8.47 -2.88
CA ILE A 104 23.31 -7.38 -3.71
C ILE A 104 21.80 -7.22 -3.42
N THR A 105 21.11 -8.32 -3.10
CA THR A 105 19.66 -8.39 -2.84
C THR A 105 19.24 -7.88 -1.45
N ASN A 106 20.15 -7.22 -0.72
CA ASN A 106 19.81 -6.52 0.52
C ASN A 106 20.32 -5.08 0.57
N THR A 107 20.66 -4.50 -0.58
CA THR A 107 20.96 -3.08 -0.69
C THR A 107 19.68 -2.24 -0.71
N THR A 108 19.74 -1.00 -0.22
CA THR A 108 18.59 -0.07 -0.23
C THR A 108 18.06 0.16 -1.65
N ALA A 109 18.95 0.40 -2.62
CA ALA A 109 18.57 0.59 -4.02
C ALA A 109 17.85 -0.64 -4.60
N TRP A 110 18.29 -1.85 -4.23
CA TRP A 110 17.60 -3.07 -4.66
C TRP A 110 16.22 -3.19 -4.02
N ARG A 111 16.08 -2.94 -2.71
CA ARG A 111 14.78 -3.00 -2.02
C ARG A 111 13.79 -1.97 -2.54
N GLU A 112 14.27 -0.77 -2.83
CA GLU A 112 13.49 0.31 -3.46
C GLU A 112 12.93 -0.15 -4.81
N ARG A 113 13.81 -0.66 -5.69
CA ARG A 113 13.38 -1.21 -6.99
C ARG A 113 12.42 -2.38 -6.83
N ALA A 114 12.68 -3.28 -5.89
CA ALA A 114 11.86 -4.46 -5.63
C ALA A 114 10.45 -4.08 -5.14
N LEU A 115 10.31 -3.13 -4.21
CA LEU A 115 9.01 -2.76 -3.64
C LEU A 115 8.25 -1.71 -4.45
N LEU A 116 8.91 -1.04 -5.41
CA LEU A 116 8.31 0.02 -6.22
C LEU A 116 6.93 -0.32 -6.83
N PRO A 117 6.70 -1.51 -7.44
CA PRO A 117 5.41 -1.81 -8.04
C PRO A 117 4.27 -1.92 -7.03
N LEU A 118 4.55 -2.47 -5.84
CA LEU A 118 3.58 -2.57 -4.76
C LEU A 118 3.15 -1.18 -4.30
N PHE A 119 4.11 -0.29 -4.06
CA PHE A 119 3.83 1.08 -3.62
C PHE A 119 3.14 1.92 -4.71
N SER A 120 3.31 1.55 -5.98
CA SER A 120 2.63 2.20 -7.11
C SER A 120 1.20 1.71 -7.32
N ALA A 121 0.89 0.46 -6.94
CA ALA A 121 -0.42 -0.16 -7.14
C ALA A 121 -1.52 0.45 -6.26
N ASP A 122 -1.17 0.94 -5.06
CA ASP A 122 -2.14 1.58 -4.17
C ASP A 122 -2.76 2.86 -4.77
N VAL A 123 -2.04 3.50 -5.70
CA VAL A 123 -2.46 4.76 -6.31
C VAL A 123 -3.63 4.55 -7.28
N THR A 124 -3.80 3.34 -7.83
CA THR A 124 -4.84 3.08 -8.86
C THR A 124 -6.17 2.61 -8.29
N SER A 125 -6.22 2.14 -7.03
CA SER A 125 -7.41 1.51 -6.45
C SER A 125 -8.41 2.48 -5.80
N SER A 126 -8.12 3.78 -5.71
CA SER A 126 -9.07 4.78 -5.19
C SER A 126 -9.58 5.70 -6.30
N SER A 127 -10.86 5.54 -6.59
CA SER A 127 -11.66 6.37 -7.50
C SER A 127 -11.30 7.86 -7.40
N GLY A 128 -10.70 8.42 -8.46
CA GLY A 128 -10.82 9.83 -8.83
C GLY A 128 -9.82 10.86 -8.26
N SER A 129 -8.97 10.55 -7.28
CA SER A 129 -8.05 11.57 -6.73
C SER A 129 -6.58 11.29 -7.08
N ALA A 130 -6.19 11.73 -8.28
CA ALA A 130 -4.83 11.64 -8.82
C ALA A 130 -3.76 12.49 -8.06
N ARG A 131 -3.94 12.77 -6.77
CA ARG A 131 -3.17 13.83 -6.07
C ARG A 131 -2.29 13.41 -4.91
N SER A 132 -2.24 12.14 -4.51
CA SER A 132 -1.18 11.68 -3.60
C SER A 132 -0.25 10.70 -4.28
N ARG A 133 0.43 11.21 -5.31
CA ARG A 133 1.66 10.63 -5.81
C ARG A 133 2.70 10.72 -4.69
N LEU A 134 2.68 9.77 -3.75
CA LEU A 134 3.91 9.27 -3.12
C LEU A 134 4.66 8.49 -4.21
N ILE A 135 4.99 9.17 -5.32
CA ILE A 135 5.93 8.67 -6.29
C ILE A 135 7.24 8.64 -5.54
N TYR A 136 7.68 7.43 -5.19
CA TYR A 136 9.05 7.20 -4.83
C TYR A 136 9.91 7.79 -5.94
N PRO A 137 10.88 8.63 -5.61
CA PRO A 137 11.28 9.59 -6.60
C PRO A 137 12.31 9.05 -7.57
N ASP A 138 12.17 9.47 -8.82
CA ASP A 138 13.32 9.98 -9.57
C ASP A 138 14.23 10.76 -8.60
N PRO A 139 15.56 10.53 -8.47
CA PRO A 139 16.43 10.91 -7.33
C PRO A 139 16.55 12.41 -6.94
N GLY A 140 15.56 13.26 -7.26
CA GLY A 140 15.56 14.70 -7.10
C GLY A 140 14.59 15.38 -6.10
N PRO A 141 13.48 14.82 -5.59
CA PRO A 141 12.64 15.52 -4.63
C PRO A 141 13.03 15.18 -3.20
N ILE A 142 13.19 16.27 -2.46
CA ILE A 142 13.42 16.33 -1.03
C ILE A 142 12.36 15.47 -0.32
N PRO A 143 12.74 14.60 0.65
CA PRO A 143 11.79 13.84 1.44
C PRO A 143 10.76 14.77 2.08
N GLN A 144 9.50 14.33 2.11
CA GLN A 144 8.47 15.09 2.83
C GLN A 144 8.87 15.27 4.29
N LEU A 145 8.54 16.43 4.88
CA LEU A 145 8.83 16.73 6.28
C LEU A 145 8.38 15.60 7.22
N THR A 146 7.20 15.02 6.95
CA THR A 146 6.67 13.87 7.69
C THR A 146 7.64 12.69 7.74
N LEU A 147 8.27 12.34 6.60
CA LEU A 147 9.25 11.25 6.55
C LEU A 147 10.53 11.60 7.31
N LEU A 148 10.99 12.86 7.24
CA LEU A 148 12.14 13.32 8.02
C LEU A 148 11.87 13.25 9.53
N CYS A 149 10.67 13.64 9.96
CA CYS A 149 10.26 13.52 11.36
C CYS A 149 10.19 12.06 11.81
N LEU A 150 9.63 11.17 10.99
CA LEU A 150 9.59 9.72 11.28
C LEU A 150 10.98 9.09 11.33
N GLN A 151 11.90 9.52 10.45
CA GLN A 151 13.30 9.13 10.49
C GLN A 151 13.96 9.57 11.79
N LEU A 152 13.73 10.81 12.21
CA LEU A 152 14.25 11.35 13.45
C LEU A 152 13.74 10.54 14.64
N ILE A 153 12.42 10.35 14.76
CA ILE A 153 11.79 9.55 15.83
C ILE A 153 12.44 8.16 15.91
N ARG A 154 12.58 7.47 14.78
CA ARG A 154 13.22 6.16 14.74
C ARG A 154 14.68 6.20 15.19
N SER A 155 15.43 7.20 14.74
CA SER A 155 16.85 7.34 15.11
C SER A 155 17.04 7.65 16.60
N THR A 156 16.09 8.36 17.21
CA THR A 156 16.11 8.73 18.64
C THR A 156 15.54 7.64 19.54
N VAL A 157 14.67 6.77 19.02
CA VAL A 157 13.93 5.75 19.77
C VAL A 157 14.10 4.38 19.10
N PRO A 158 15.27 3.74 19.26
CA PRO A 158 15.54 2.44 18.63
C PRO A 158 14.91 1.27 19.40
N GLY A 159 14.60 0.17 18.68
CA GLY A 159 14.32 -1.12 19.32
C GLY A 159 13.00 -1.16 20.10
N THR A 160 13.07 -1.57 21.37
CA THR A 160 11.90 -1.78 22.23
C THR A 160 11.19 -0.48 22.59
N ASP A 161 11.93 0.62 22.67
CA ASP A 161 11.41 1.93 23.09
C ASP A 161 10.40 2.47 22.05
N LEU A 162 10.47 1.98 20.81
CA LEU A 162 9.50 2.30 19.77
C LEU A 162 8.08 1.93 20.20
N ALA A 163 7.91 0.89 21.02
CA ALA A 163 6.63 0.46 21.56
C ALA A 163 5.96 1.53 22.45
N GLU A 164 6.74 2.42 23.08
CA GLU A 164 6.20 3.51 23.90
C GLU A 164 5.66 4.66 23.06
N VAL A 165 6.27 4.94 21.90
CA VAL A 165 5.88 6.05 21.03
C VAL A 165 4.74 5.65 20.08
N VAL A 166 4.73 4.40 19.66
CA VAL A 166 3.80 3.89 18.65
C VAL A 166 2.31 4.12 18.98
N PRO A 167 1.81 3.97 20.23
CA PRO A 167 0.43 4.28 20.59
C PRO A 167 -0.01 5.72 20.25
N TYR A 168 0.93 6.67 20.27
CA TYR A 168 0.68 8.07 19.93
C TYR A 168 0.76 8.35 18.43
N MET A 169 1.16 7.37 17.61
CA MET A 169 1.32 7.52 16.17
C MET A 169 0.04 7.11 15.43
N PRO A 170 -0.58 8.03 14.66
CA PRO A 170 -1.71 7.70 13.80
C PRO A 170 -1.41 6.51 12.85
N PRO A 171 -2.39 5.64 12.54
CA PRO A 171 -2.18 4.46 11.71
C PRO A 171 -1.52 4.75 10.35
N HIS A 172 -1.92 5.83 9.68
CA HIS A 172 -1.35 6.22 8.39
C HIS A 172 0.13 6.62 8.48
N LEU A 173 0.57 7.20 9.60
CA LEU A 173 1.99 7.53 9.84
C LEU A 173 2.80 6.28 10.17
N ARG A 174 2.23 5.35 10.94
CA ARG A 174 2.84 4.03 11.17
C ARG A 174 3.05 3.30 9.86
N ARG A 175 2.07 3.35 8.95
CA ARG A 175 2.18 2.77 7.60
C ARG A 175 3.27 3.45 6.78
N ALA A 176 3.37 4.78 6.81
CA ALA A 176 4.44 5.51 6.15
C ALA A 176 5.83 5.12 6.69
N LEU A 177 5.96 4.97 8.00
CA LEU A 177 7.18 4.47 8.64
C LEU A 177 7.48 3.02 8.21
N LEU A 178 6.49 2.13 8.18
CA LEU A 178 6.64 0.75 7.72
C LEU A 178 7.21 0.68 6.29
N ARG A 179 6.65 1.44 5.35
CA ARG A 179 7.14 1.49 3.96
C ARG A 179 8.55 2.06 3.86
N TYR A 180 8.81 3.18 4.54
CA TYR A 180 10.13 3.81 4.54
C TYR A 180 11.20 2.86 5.08
N THR A 181 10.93 2.24 6.23
CA THR A 181 11.87 1.31 6.87
C THR A 181 12.09 0.05 6.04
N ALA A 182 11.05 -0.52 5.42
CA ALA A 182 11.19 -1.66 4.52
C ALA A 182 12.20 -1.42 3.40
N THR A 183 12.25 -0.20 2.85
CA THR A 183 13.20 0.20 1.81
C THR A 183 14.58 0.52 2.37
N HIS A 184 14.68 1.43 3.34
CA HIS A 184 15.95 2.05 3.72
C HIS A 184 16.70 1.31 4.84
N ALA A 185 15.97 0.78 5.82
CA ALA A 185 16.54 0.09 6.97
C ALA A 185 15.47 -0.82 7.56
N PRO A 186 15.38 -2.10 7.15
CA PRO A 186 14.35 -3.03 7.60
C PRO A 186 14.20 -3.07 9.12
N LEU A 187 12.96 -3.18 9.60
CA LEU A 187 12.67 -3.33 11.04
C LEU A 187 13.07 -4.74 11.50
N SER A 188 13.55 -4.84 12.73
CA SER A 188 13.65 -6.10 13.45
C SER A 188 12.26 -6.65 13.78
N GLN A 189 12.16 -7.94 14.11
CA GLN A 189 10.88 -8.57 14.45
C GLN A 189 10.21 -7.88 15.65
N THR A 190 10.97 -7.48 16.67
CA THR A 190 10.46 -6.80 17.86
C THR A 190 9.93 -5.40 17.54
N GLU A 191 10.60 -4.66 16.65
CA GLU A 191 10.12 -3.35 16.21
C GLU A 191 8.87 -3.47 15.32
N LEU A 192 8.81 -4.51 14.48
CA LEU A 192 7.64 -4.80 13.65
C LEU A 192 6.42 -5.13 14.52
N ASP A 193 6.61 -6.00 15.52
CA ASP A 193 5.57 -6.37 16.48
C ASP A 193 5.10 -5.15 17.29
N ALA A 194 6.05 -4.30 17.72
CA ALA A 194 5.76 -3.03 18.39
C ALA A 194 4.93 -2.10 17.50
N LEU A 195 5.31 -1.91 16.24
CA LEU A 195 4.60 -1.05 15.28
C LEU A 195 3.15 -1.51 15.04
N CYS A 196 2.91 -2.82 15.07
CA CYS A 196 1.58 -3.39 14.93
C CYS A 196 0.72 -3.28 16.19
N GLN A 197 1.25 -2.92 17.37
CA GLN A 197 0.48 -2.75 18.62
C GLN A 197 -0.38 -3.97 19.00
N GLY A 198 0.13 -5.18 18.82
CA GLY A 198 -0.63 -6.41 19.05
C GLY A 198 -1.69 -6.73 17.98
N THR A 199 -1.94 -5.81 17.04
CA THR A 199 -2.59 -6.17 15.77
C THR A 199 -1.59 -6.87 14.86
N THR A 200 -2.06 -7.36 13.72
CA THR A 200 -1.26 -8.21 12.83
C THR A 200 -0.70 -7.41 11.65
N HIS A 201 -1.08 -6.14 11.54
CA HIS A 201 -0.74 -5.26 10.43
C HIS A 201 -0.91 -3.79 10.78
N VAL A 202 -0.34 -2.92 9.97
CA VAL A 202 -0.42 -1.47 10.14
C VAL A 202 -1.31 -0.91 9.04
N ASP A 203 -2.49 -0.39 9.40
CA ASP A 203 -3.42 0.25 8.45
C ASP A 203 -3.69 -0.63 7.21
N THR A 204 -4.06 -1.90 7.45
CA THR A 204 -4.32 -2.96 6.45
C THR A 204 -3.11 -3.46 5.66
N GLU A 205 -1.89 -3.06 6.03
CA GLU A 205 -0.65 -3.43 5.35
C GLU A 205 0.38 -4.08 6.28
N LEU A 206 1.06 -5.11 5.79
CA LEU A 206 2.18 -5.75 6.47
C LEU A 206 3.34 -5.95 5.49
N ILE A 207 4.52 -5.46 5.85
CA ILE A 207 5.74 -5.59 5.04
C ILE A 207 6.81 -6.23 5.90
N ILE A 208 7.29 -7.41 5.49
CA ILE A 208 8.32 -8.18 6.16
C ILE A 208 9.54 -8.23 5.25
N VAL A 209 10.67 -7.73 5.75
CA VAL A 209 11.92 -7.66 4.98
C VAL A 209 13.05 -8.35 5.71
N GLY A 210 13.78 -9.21 5.00
CA GLY A 210 15.03 -9.80 5.44
C GLY A 210 14.91 -11.20 6.05
N PRO A 211 16.03 -11.94 6.14
CA PRO A 211 16.04 -13.36 6.45
C PRO A 211 15.73 -13.68 7.92
N HIS A 212 15.89 -12.70 8.81
CA HIS A 212 15.70 -12.87 10.26
C HIS A 212 14.27 -12.64 10.72
N ASN A 213 13.46 -11.97 9.90
CA ASN A 213 12.04 -11.77 10.20
C ASN A 213 11.25 -12.98 9.70
N ILE A 214 10.38 -13.52 10.55
CA ILE A 214 9.63 -14.74 10.25
C ILE A 214 8.14 -14.42 10.43
N LEU A 215 7.38 -14.60 9.34
CA LEU A 215 5.93 -14.49 9.40
C LEU A 215 5.33 -15.70 10.15
N ARG A 216 4.84 -15.46 11.35
CA ARG A 216 4.21 -16.49 12.19
C ARG A 216 2.78 -16.74 11.71
N ALA A 217 2.42 -18.01 11.48
CA ALA A 217 1.06 -18.40 11.07
C ALA A 217 -0.02 -18.01 12.10
N SER A 218 0.36 -17.90 13.38
CA SER A 218 -0.53 -17.48 14.46
C SER A 218 -1.01 -16.04 14.31
N LEU A 219 -0.30 -15.19 13.54
CA LEU A 219 -0.72 -13.80 13.31
C LEU A 219 -2.05 -13.74 12.56
N PHE A 220 -2.39 -14.73 11.72
CA PHE A 220 -3.65 -14.67 10.97
C PHE A 220 -4.79 -15.42 11.63
N ARG A 221 -4.51 -16.21 12.66
CA ARG A 221 -5.56 -16.85 13.44
C ARG A 221 -6.21 -15.74 14.25
N LYS A 222 -7.44 -15.39 13.87
CA LYS A 222 -8.33 -14.52 14.63
C LYS A 222 -8.23 -14.99 16.09
N THR A 223 -7.51 -14.24 16.91
CA THR A 223 -7.54 -14.44 18.35
C THR A 223 -8.98 -14.18 18.71
N ASN A 224 -9.75 -15.25 18.89
CA ASN A 224 -11.10 -15.15 19.42
C ASN A 224 -10.90 -14.51 20.79
N HIS A 225 -11.12 -13.20 20.85
CA HIS A 225 -10.81 -12.36 21.99
C HIS A 225 -11.71 -12.70 23.20
N ASP A 226 -12.60 -13.68 23.04
CA ASP A 226 -13.50 -14.21 24.05
C ASP A 226 -12.79 -15.04 25.13
N ASP A 227 -11.66 -15.69 24.84
CA ASP A 227 -11.04 -16.61 25.82
C ASP A 227 -10.25 -15.90 26.95
N LEU A 228 -9.92 -14.61 26.83
CA LEU A 228 -9.17 -13.87 27.85
C LEU A 228 -10.06 -13.02 28.79
N ASN A 229 -11.32 -12.81 28.45
CA ASN A 229 -12.28 -12.09 29.32
C ASN A 229 -13.13 -13.02 30.19
N GLU A 230 -12.95 -14.34 30.09
CA GLU A 230 -13.72 -15.31 30.89
C GLU A 230 -13.21 -15.46 32.34
N LEU A 231 -12.00 -14.95 32.65
CA LEU A 231 -11.39 -15.06 33.98
C LEU A 231 -11.66 -13.86 34.92
N ASP A 232 -12.25 -12.76 34.44
CA ASP A 232 -12.49 -11.53 35.24
C ASP A 232 -13.99 -11.17 35.40
N ARG A 233 -14.89 -12.13 35.11
CA ARG A 233 -16.35 -11.95 35.16
C ARG A 233 -17.04 -12.54 36.40
N LYS A 234 -16.31 -12.70 37.52
CA LYS A 234 -16.95 -12.96 38.82
C LYS A 234 -17.21 -11.63 39.54
N ASP A 235 -18.49 -11.35 39.81
CA ASP A 235 -19.01 -10.43 40.84
C ASP A 235 -19.55 -9.04 40.44
N ASN A 236 -19.73 -8.72 39.15
CA ASN A 236 -20.56 -7.55 38.80
C ASN A 236 -22.02 -7.95 38.52
N PRO A 237 -22.99 -7.49 39.34
CA PRO A 237 -24.40 -7.78 39.12
C PRO A 237 -24.90 -7.17 37.80
N PRO A 238 -25.86 -7.80 37.13
CA PRO A 238 -26.36 -7.38 35.82
C PRO A 238 -27.16 -6.08 35.95
N GLY A 239 -26.49 -4.94 35.81
CA GLY A 239 -27.13 -3.66 35.53
C GLY A 239 -27.53 -3.60 34.05
N GLU A 240 -28.83 -3.73 33.78
CA GLU A 240 -29.48 -3.57 32.47
C GLU A 240 -29.24 -2.16 31.88
N SER A 241 -28.07 -1.92 31.30
CA SER A 241 -27.81 -0.73 30.49
C SER A 241 -28.02 -1.09 29.01
N TRP A 242 -29.25 -0.94 28.54
CA TRP A 242 -29.65 -1.17 27.14
C TRP A 242 -29.20 -0.05 26.17
N ASP A 243 -28.54 1.00 26.67
CA ASP A 243 -28.15 2.19 25.89
C ASP A 243 -26.65 2.27 25.55
N VAL A 244 -25.85 1.25 25.86
CA VAL A 244 -24.47 1.19 25.36
C VAL A 244 -24.53 0.73 23.90
N VAL A 245 -24.77 1.66 22.98
CA VAL A 245 -24.54 1.43 21.55
C VAL A 245 -23.10 0.94 21.45
N PRO A 246 -22.86 -0.32 21.05
CA PRO A 246 -21.49 -0.78 20.85
C PRO A 246 -20.92 0.17 19.80
N MET A 247 -19.95 0.99 20.20
CA MET A 247 -19.31 1.91 19.28
C MET A 247 -18.72 1.05 18.17
N GLN A 248 -19.43 1.04 17.05
CA GLN A 248 -19.24 0.16 15.90
C GLN A 248 -17.92 0.50 15.17
N ASP A 249 -17.19 1.48 15.68
CA ASP A 249 -16.00 2.09 15.10
C ASP A 249 -14.70 1.30 15.33
N ASN A 250 -14.72 0.21 16.11
CA ASN A 250 -13.51 -0.53 16.46
C ASN A 250 -13.41 -1.94 15.87
N GLU A 251 -14.16 -2.29 14.82
CA GLU A 251 -13.85 -3.54 14.12
C GLU A 251 -12.47 -3.42 13.46
N PRO A 252 -11.48 -4.27 13.81
CA PRO A 252 -10.14 -4.15 13.28
C PRO A 252 -10.18 -4.33 11.77
N LEU A 253 -9.67 -3.33 11.04
CA LEU A 253 -9.61 -3.36 9.58
C LEU A 253 -8.89 -4.64 9.12
N ALA A 254 -9.42 -5.36 8.14
CA ALA A 254 -8.78 -6.59 7.66
C ALA A 254 -7.49 -6.32 6.85
N LEU A 255 -6.52 -7.23 6.92
CA LEU A 255 -5.29 -7.21 6.12
C LEU A 255 -5.63 -7.24 4.61
N ARG A 256 -5.11 -6.27 3.86
CA ARG A 256 -5.32 -6.14 2.41
C ARG A 256 -4.02 -6.21 1.60
N SER A 257 -2.92 -5.72 2.14
CA SER A 257 -1.60 -5.71 1.50
C SER A 257 -0.59 -6.49 2.32
N LEU A 258 0.07 -7.47 1.70
CA LEU A 258 1.11 -8.29 2.32
C LEU A 258 2.34 -8.34 1.41
N ALA A 259 3.48 -7.89 1.92
CA ALA A 259 4.78 -8.02 1.27
C ALA A 259 5.76 -8.82 2.12
N ILE A 260 6.43 -9.78 1.50
CA ILE A 260 7.48 -10.59 2.09
C ILE A 260 8.67 -10.54 1.13
N LEU A 261 9.77 -9.96 1.60
CA LEU A 261 10.98 -9.69 0.82
C LEU A 261 12.17 -10.37 1.46
N SER A 262 12.86 -11.26 0.75
CA SER A 262 14.09 -11.93 1.24
C SER A 262 13.91 -12.64 2.59
N SER A 263 12.71 -13.12 2.90
CA SER A 263 12.34 -13.79 4.14
C SER A 263 11.82 -15.21 3.87
N ARG A 264 11.82 -16.08 4.88
CA ARG A 264 11.31 -17.44 4.76
C ARG A 264 9.79 -17.46 4.96
N LEU A 265 9.08 -18.08 4.03
CA LEU A 265 7.65 -18.36 4.17
C LEU A 265 7.43 -19.86 4.28
N SER A 266 6.80 -20.29 5.36
CA SER A 266 6.39 -21.70 5.52
C SER A 266 5.09 -21.97 4.77
N ALA A 267 4.88 -23.21 4.34
CA ALA A 267 3.63 -23.62 3.71
C ALA A 267 2.43 -23.40 4.66
N ALA A 268 2.58 -23.71 5.96
CA ALA A 268 1.53 -23.50 6.95
C ALA A 268 1.14 -22.01 7.08
N THR A 269 2.12 -21.11 7.07
CA THR A 269 1.87 -19.67 7.09
C THR A 269 1.13 -19.22 5.83
N MET A 270 1.52 -19.71 4.65
CA MET A 270 0.84 -19.39 3.39
C MET A 270 -0.63 -19.85 3.40
N LEU A 271 -0.90 -21.04 3.93
CA LEU A 271 -2.29 -21.54 4.06
C LEU A 271 -3.13 -20.75 5.06
N ALA A 272 -2.48 -20.00 5.96
CA ALA A 272 -3.15 -19.14 6.93
C ALA A 272 -3.37 -17.71 6.41
N PHE A 273 -2.99 -17.39 5.17
CA PHE A 273 -3.21 -16.05 4.63
C PHE A 273 -4.70 -15.69 4.64
N PRO A 274 -5.06 -14.47 5.10
CA PRO A 274 -6.44 -14.00 5.05
C PRO A 274 -6.95 -13.90 3.61
N PRO A 275 -8.19 -14.35 3.32
CA PRO A 275 -8.78 -14.23 1.99
C PRO A 275 -9.07 -12.78 1.56
N THR A 276 -8.93 -11.83 2.50
CA THR A 276 -9.07 -10.38 2.27
C THR A 276 -7.86 -9.74 1.59
N ILE A 277 -6.75 -10.48 1.41
CA ILE A 277 -5.57 -9.97 0.73
C ILE A 277 -5.90 -9.68 -0.74
N THR A 278 -5.60 -8.45 -1.15
CA THR A 278 -5.76 -7.95 -2.52
C THR A 278 -4.41 -7.67 -3.18
N HIS A 279 -3.39 -7.33 -2.40
CA HIS A 279 -2.04 -7.05 -2.87
C HIS A 279 -1.07 -7.99 -2.18
N LEU A 280 -0.39 -8.85 -2.94
CA LEU A 280 0.56 -9.82 -2.42
C LEU A 280 1.89 -9.69 -3.16
N ALA A 281 2.97 -9.47 -2.42
CA ALA A 281 4.32 -9.46 -2.96
C ALA A 281 5.17 -10.51 -2.21
N LEU A 282 5.64 -11.52 -2.93
CA LEU A 282 6.53 -12.57 -2.44
C LEU A 282 7.82 -12.50 -3.24
N ILE A 283 8.76 -11.67 -2.80
CA ILE A 283 9.90 -11.24 -3.60
C ILE A 283 11.19 -11.86 -3.05
N HIS A 284 12.00 -12.45 -3.95
CA HIS A 284 13.30 -13.04 -3.60
C HIS A 284 13.22 -14.01 -2.40
N MET A 285 12.28 -14.95 -2.47
CA MET A 285 12.09 -15.95 -1.43
C MET A 285 13.20 -17.02 -1.49
N PRO A 286 13.87 -17.35 -0.38
CA PRO A 286 14.95 -18.33 -0.37
C PRO A 286 14.45 -19.77 -0.58
N ASN A 287 13.17 -20.02 -0.24
CA ASN A 287 12.56 -21.35 -0.32
C ASN A 287 11.44 -21.35 -1.36
N ARG A 288 11.30 -22.48 -2.07
CA ARG A 288 10.15 -22.73 -2.95
C ARG A 288 8.86 -22.76 -2.14
N ILE A 289 7.82 -22.14 -2.68
CA ILE A 289 6.46 -22.11 -2.11
C ILE A 289 5.48 -22.72 -3.12
N SER A 290 4.40 -23.36 -2.68
CA SER A 290 3.40 -23.92 -3.61
C SER A 290 2.37 -22.87 -4.02
N LEU A 291 2.41 -22.39 -5.26
CA LEU A 291 1.48 -21.39 -5.77
C LEU A 291 0.13 -21.97 -6.22
N GLN A 292 0.01 -23.29 -6.37
CA GLN A 292 -1.20 -23.96 -6.88
C GLN A 292 -2.45 -23.62 -6.07
N ARG A 293 -2.30 -23.44 -4.75
CA ARG A 293 -3.40 -23.14 -3.83
C ARG A 293 -3.68 -21.65 -3.68
N LEU A 294 -2.82 -20.79 -4.23
CA LEU A 294 -2.94 -19.35 -4.07
C LEU A 294 -4.30 -18.81 -4.54
N PRO A 295 -4.88 -19.27 -5.67
CA PRO A 295 -6.21 -18.80 -6.10
C PRO A 295 -7.34 -19.13 -5.12
N THR A 296 -7.21 -20.21 -4.37
CA THR A 296 -8.20 -20.63 -3.36
C THR A 296 -8.01 -19.85 -2.05
N ILE A 297 -6.76 -19.55 -1.68
CA ILE A 297 -6.42 -18.89 -0.41
C ILE A 297 -6.70 -17.39 -0.51
N CYS A 298 -6.24 -16.74 -1.58
CA CYS A 298 -6.40 -15.30 -1.81
C CYS A 298 -7.19 -15.05 -3.11
N PRO A 299 -8.52 -15.32 -3.12
CA PRO A 299 -9.33 -15.19 -4.33
C PRO A 299 -9.53 -13.73 -4.79
N LEU A 300 -9.23 -12.76 -3.92
CA LEU A 300 -9.42 -11.33 -4.17
C LEU A 300 -8.16 -10.61 -4.67
N LEU A 301 -7.10 -11.34 -5.06
CA LEU A 301 -5.87 -10.74 -5.54
C LEU A 301 -6.11 -9.87 -6.77
N VAL A 302 -5.68 -8.61 -6.66
CA VAL A 302 -5.62 -7.59 -7.72
C VAL A 302 -4.17 -7.40 -8.18
N PHE A 303 -3.23 -7.51 -7.25
CA PHE A 303 -1.79 -7.37 -7.51
C PHE A 303 -1.03 -8.57 -6.94
N LEU A 304 -0.18 -9.19 -7.76
CA LEU A 304 0.70 -10.28 -7.35
C LEU A 304 2.14 -10.05 -7.84
N ASP A 305 3.10 -9.85 -6.95
CA ASP A 305 4.52 -9.77 -7.32
C ASP A 305 5.27 -11.03 -6.88
N LEU A 306 5.87 -11.73 -7.84
CA LEU A 306 6.71 -12.91 -7.66
C LEU A 306 8.13 -12.68 -8.21
N SER A 307 8.54 -11.42 -8.35
CA SER A 307 9.85 -11.05 -8.89
C SER A 307 11.03 -11.65 -8.11
N TYR A 308 12.16 -11.84 -8.80
CA TYR A 308 13.44 -12.25 -8.24
C TYR A 308 13.45 -13.64 -7.57
N ASN A 309 12.46 -14.49 -7.85
CA ASN A 309 12.38 -15.84 -7.29
C ASN A 309 13.05 -16.87 -8.22
N ALA A 310 14.30 -17.24 -7.91
CA ALA A 310 15.05 -18.19 -8.73
C ALA A 310 14.36 -19.56 -8.88
N TRP A 311 13.66 -20.00 -7.84
CA TRP A 311 12.96 -21.29 -7.81
C TRP A 311 11.76 -21.39 -8.76
N LEU A 312 11.31 -20.28 -9.37
CA LEU A 312 10.23 -20.32 -10.38
C LEU A 312 10.65 -20.98 -11.69
N TYR A 313 11.95 -20.94 -12.01
CA TYR A 313 12.48 -21.44 -13.27
C TYR A 313 13.47 -22.60 -13.11
N THR A 314 13.84 -22.97 -11.89
CA THR A 314 14.67 -24.15 -11.65
C THR A 314 13.87 -25.41 -11.99
N VAL A 315 13.89 -25.78 -13.27
CA VAL A 315 13.46 -27.10 -13.73
C VAL A 315 14.41 -28.09 -13.10
N GLN A 316 13.93 -28.88 -12.15
CA GLN A 316 14.76 -29.94 -11.60
C GLN A 316 15.12 -30.90 -12.75
N PRO A 317 16.41 -31.20 -12.98
CA PRO A 317 16.84 -31.97 -14.13
C PRO A 317 16.30 -33.42 -14.15
N VAL A 318 15.79 -33.89 -13.01
CA VAL A 318 15.29 -35.26 -12.83
C VAL A 318 13.79 -35.37 -13.13
N ASP A 319 13.03 -34.30 -12.91
CA ASP A 319 11.61 -34.27 -13.19
C ASP A 319 11.37 -33.47 -14.48
N ARG A 320 10.81 -34.12 -15.51
CA ARG A 320 10.16 -33.42 -16.65
C ARG A 320 8.87 -32.71 -16.19
N GLY A 321 8.91 -32.08 -15.02
CA GLY A 321 7.81 -31.37 -14.43
C GLY A 321 7.50 -30.11 -15.22
N THR A 322 6.23 -29.77 -15.29
CA THR A 322 5.77 -28.48 -15.77
C THR A 322 6.35 -27.36 -14.90
N PRO A 323 6.75 -26.22 -15.48
CA PRO A 323 7.21 -25.09 -14.68
C PRO A 323 6.08 -24.67 -13.72
N MET A 324 6.44 -24.30 -12.49
CA MET A 324 5.47 -24.16 -11.41
C MET A 324 4.40 -23.09 -11.67
N LEU A 325 4.70 -22.09 -12.51
CA LEU A 325 3.73 -21.08 -12.95
C LEU A 325 2.65 -21.65 -13.89
N GLU A 326 2.94 -22.71 -14.64
CA GLU A 326 1.96 -23.37 -15.53
C GLU A 326 0.96 -24.22 -14.74
N GLU A 327 1.29 -24.60 -13.50
CA GLU A 327 0.41 -25.38 -12.62
C GLU A 327 -0.65 -24.52 -11.92
N VAL A 328 -0.49 -23.20 -11.93
CA VAL A 328 -1.43 -22.28 -11.28
C VAL A 328 -2.66 -22.08 -12.15
N GLU A 329 -3.84 -22.24 -11.57
CA GLU A 329 -5.11 -22.00 -12.24
C GLU A 329 -5.44 -20.49 -12.30
N TRP A 330 -4.72 -19.75 -13.15
CA TRP A 330 -4.84 -18.28 -13.26
C TRP A 330 -6.25 -17.77 -13.54
N GLY A 331 -7.10 -18.57 -14.19
CA GLY A 331 -8.50 -18.26 -14.45
C GLY A 331 -9.37 -18.14 -13.18
N LYS A 332 -8.92 -18.68 -12.04
CA LYS A 332 -9.60 -18.51 -10.74
C LYS A 332 -9.34 -17.14 -10.12
N LEU A 333 -8.23 -16.48 -10.45
CA LEU A 333 -7.86 -15.16 -9.94
C LEU A 333 -8.52 -14.02 -10.73
N ARG A 334 -9.86 -14.01 -10.82
CA ARG A 334 -10.62 -13.14 -11.74
C ARG A 334 -10.35 -11.63 -11.60
N ARG A 335 -9.86 -11.19 -10.44
CA ARG A 335 -9.58 -9.79 -10.13
C ARG A 335 -8.14 -9.36 -10.37
N LEU A 336 -7.27 -10.29 -10.76
CA LEU A 336 -5.83 -10.00 -10.90
C LEU A 336 -5.62 -9.04 -12.08
N GLU A 337 -5.11 -7.85 -11.82
CA GLU A 337 -4.86 -6.81 -12.82
C GLU A 337 -3.36 -6.70 -13.14
N VAL A 338 -2.50 -6.97 -12.16
CA VAL A 338 -1.06 -6.79 -12.29
C VAL A 338 -0.31 -7.99 -11.75
N ILE A 339 0.65 -8.48 -12.52
CA ILE A 339 1.60 -9.51 -12.08
C ILE A 339 3.05 -9.04 -12.26
N GLY A 340 3.86 -9.13 -11.21
CA GLY A 340 5.30 -8.85 -11.24
C GLY A 340 6.10 -10.14 -11.40
N LEU A 341 6.92 -10.22 -12.45
CA LEU A 341 7.75 -11.37 -12.81
C LEU A 341 9.16 -10.92 -13.22
N ARG A 342 9.73 -9.93 -12.53
CA ARG A 342 11.07 -9.42 -12.86
C ARG A 342 12.13 -10.47 -12.56
N GLU A 343 13.10 -10.60 -13.46
CA GLU A 343 14.14 -11.65 -13.41
C GLU A 343 13.56 -13.08 -13.31
N CYS A 344 12.33 -13.28 -13.80
CA CYS A 344 11.67 -14.58 -13.87
C CYS A 344 11.29 -14.85 -15.34
N PRO A 345 11.76 -15.95 -15.95
CA PRO A 345 11.40 -16.26 -17.32
C PRO A 345 9.91 -16.61 -17.39
N VAL A 346 9.21 -15.96 -18.32
CA VAL A 346 7.77 -16.15 -18.53
C VAL A 346 7.56 -16.92 -19.83
N THR A 347 6.96 -18.11 -19.75
CA THR A 347 6.61 -18.87 -20.94
C THR A 347 5.33 -18.33 -21.58
N THR A 348 5.19 -18.50 -22.89
CA THR A 348 3.96 -18.12 -23.62
C THR A 348 2.72 -18.83 -23.08
N LYS A 349 2.87 -20.06 -22.57
CA LYS A 349 1.79 -20.81 -21.91
C LYS A 349 1.27 -20.10 -20.65
N VAL A 350 2.17 -19.55 -19.83
CA VAL A 350 1.78 -18.77 -18.64
C VAL A 350 1.00 -17.53 -19.05
N LEU A 351 1.46 -16.79 -20.06
CA LEU A 351 0.75 -15.60 -20.56
C LEU A 351 -0.65 -15.95 -21.10
N LEU A 352 -0.77 -17.02 -21.89
CA LEU A 352 -2.05 -17.50 -22.39
C LEU A 352 -2.98 -17.97 -21.25
N GLY A 353 -2.43 -18.63 -20.23
CA GLY A 353 -3.17 -19.04 -19.04
C GLY A 353 -3.66 -17.87 -18.20
N LEU A 354 -2.82 -16.84 -18.04
CA LEU A 354 -3.11 -15.63 -17.27
C LEU A 354 -4.32 -14.87 -17.81
N ASN A 355 -4.40 -14.71 -19.14
CA ASN A 355 -5.46 -13.97 -19.82
C ASN A 355 -6.64 -14.84 -20.25
N ARG A 356 -6.64 -16.14 -19.94
CA ARG A 356 -7.71 -17.06 -20.35
C ARG A 356 -9.04 -16.66 -19.73
N GLY A 357 -10.01 -16.29 -20.59
CA GLY A 357 -11.37 -15.96 -20.19
C GLY A 357 -11.53 -14.56 -19.58
N ARG A 358 -10.54 -13.68 -19.74
CA ARG A 358 -10.60 -12.28 -19.32
C ARG A 358 -10.92 -11.36 -20.49
N TRP A 359 -11.54 -10.22 -20.17
CA TRP A 359 -11.80 -9.13 -21.11
C TRP A 359 -10.66 -8.12 -21.14
N GLU A 360 -10.03 -7.92 -19.99
CA GLU A 360 -8.86 -7.06 -19.83
C GLU A 360 -7.63 -7.93 -19.59
N ASP A 361 -6.57 -7.65 -20.34
CA ASP A 361 -5.30 -8.34 -20.19
C ASP A 361 -4.64 -7.96 -18.85
N VAL A 362 -4.07 -8.96 -18.18
CA VAL A 362 -3.28 -8.72 -16.97
C VAL A 362 -1.96 -8.06 -17.34
N ARG A 363 -1.64 -6.94 -16.68
CA ARG A 363 -0.39 -6.22 -16.90
C ARG A 363 0.78 -6.97 -16.27
N VAL A 364 1.70 -7.44 -17.10
CA VAL A 364 2.93 -8.12 -16.66
C VAL A 364 4.08 -7.12 -16.54
N ILE A 365 4.71 -7.06 -15.37
CA ILE A 365 5.90 -6.24 -15.09
C ILE A 365 7.13 -7.17 -15.10
N GLN A 366 8.09 -6.91 -16.00
CA GLN A 366 9.31 -7.69 -16.19
C GLN A 366 10.59 -6.91 -15.87
#